data_AF-A0A6P1YFE9-F1
#
_entry.id   AF-A0A6P1YFE9-F1
#
_cell.length_a   1.000
_cell.length_b   1.000
_cell.length_c   1.000
_cell.angle_alpha   90.00
_cell.angle_beta   90.00
_cell.angle_gamma   90.00
#
_symmetry.space_group_name_H-M   'P 1'
#
loop_
_entity.id
_entity.type
_entity.pdbx_description
1 polymer ?
#
loop_
_entity_poly.entity_id
_entity_poly.type
_entity_poly.pdbx_seq_one_letter_code
_entity_poly.pdbx_strand_id
1 'polypeptide(L)'
;MSLSLADYMGCNPIILIGQDLAYTDGKIHAQNSTYEFDGNNENLGKDLIEIEDIYGNKVYTSKVWLSFLRWFELYIRENPEKEYIDATEGGAKIKGTNIMTLNEAIEKYCTEEINIAERLKNIDSSNSELVEKITYSLRKLQELKKGLIKVKKKSISGIKFSKKMLEYYRDNKNMI
;
A
#
# COMPACT_ATOMS: atom_id res chain seq x y z
N MET A 1 -4.97 4.53 2.69
CA MET A 1 -5.40 5.96 2.69
C MET A 1 -5.91 6.39 4.06
N SER A 2 -6.69 5.58 4.78
CA SER A 2 -7.12 5.88 6.17
C SER A 2 -5.94 5.98 7.15
N LEU A 3 -5.01 5.02 7.12
CA LEU A 3 -3.81 5.02 7.98
C LEU A 3 -3.01 6.33 7.88
N SER A 4 -2.68 6.75 6.66
CA SER A 4 -1.91 7.96 6.42
C SER A 4 -2.65 9.23 6.86
N LEU A 5 -3.98 9.22 6.82
CA LEU A 5 -4.78 10.34 7.31
C LEU A 5 -4.77 10.40 8.84
N ALA A 6 -4.97 9.26 9.52
CA ALA A 6 -4.92 9.19 10.97
C ALA A 6 -3.55 9.66 11.51
N ASP A 7 -2.48 9.19 10.86
CA ASP A 7 -1.12 9.60 11.16
C ASP A 7 -0.90 11.11 10.98
N TYR A 8 -1.33 11.66 9.84
CA TYR A 8 -1.30 13.10 9.58
C TYR A 8 -2.10 13.92 10.60
N MET A 9 -3.23 13.38 11.09
CA MET A 9 -4.03 13.99 12.16
C MET A 9 -3.38 13.89 13.54
N GLY A 10 -2.21 13.26 13.66
CA GLY A 10 -1.47 13.14 14.89
C GLY A 10 -1.95 12.02 15.81
N CYS A 11 -2.85 11.13 15.34
CA CYS A 11 -3.34 10.00 16.13
C CYS A 11 -2.19 9.14 16.66
N ASN A 12 -2.28 8.71 17.92
CA ASN A 12 -1.36 7.76 18.54
C ASN A 12 -2.03 7.17 19.81
N PRO A 13 -2.19 5.84 19.93
CA PRO A 13 -1.89 4.82 18.93
C PRO A 13 -2.84 4.89 17.71
N ILE A 14 -2.48 4.18 16.63
CA ILE A 14 -3.36 3.92 15.49
C ILE A 14 -3.76 2.44 15.50
N ILE A 15 -5.05 2.18 15.70
CA ILE A 15 -5.62 0.83 15.77
C ILE A 15 -6.22 0.46 14.41
N LEU A 16 -5.70 -0.59 13.81
CA LEU A 16 -6.16 -1.19 12.56
C LEU A 16 -7.14 -2.32 12.87
N ILE A 17 -8.25 -2.36 12.14
CA ILE A 17 -9.27 -3.40 12.25
C ILE A 17 -9.78 -3.78 10.86
N GLY A 18 -10.09 -5.07 10.68
CA GLY A 18 -10.71 -5.60 9.45
C GLY A 18 -9.76 -5.63 8.26
N GLN A 19 -8.44 -5.70 8.50
CA GLN A 19 -7.42 -5.81 7.44
C GLN A 19 -6.91 -7.24 7.35
N ASP A 20 -7.79 -8.21 7.04
CA ASP A 20 -7.41 -9.63 7.05
C ASP A 20 -6.28 -9.93 6.07
N LEU A 21 -6.34 -9.43 4.82
CA LEU A 21 -5.28 -9.59 3.81
C LEU A 21 -4.78 -11.04 3.57
N ALA A 22 -5.54 -12.05 3.99
CA ALA A 22 -5.25 -13.47 3.85
C ALA A 22 -6.55 -14.28 3.72
N TYR A 23 -6.46 -15.43 3.08
CA TYR A 23 -7.53 -16.43 3.05
C TYR A 23 -7.44 -17.26 4.33
N THR A 24 -8.25 -16.93 5.33
CA THR A 24 -8.41 -17.68 6.57
C THR A 24 -9.43 -18.84 6.40
N ASP A 25 -9.33 -19.86 7.25
CA ASP A 25 -10.29 -20.99 7.32
C ASP A 25 -10.50 -21.82 6.03
N GLY A 26 -9.52 -21.87 5.13
CA GLY A 26 -9.60 -22.65 3.88
C GLY A 26 -10.67 -22.15 2.91
N LYS A 27 -11.27 -20.99 3.18
CA LYS A 27 -12.34 -20.39 2.39
C LYS A 27 -11.76 -19.41 1.38
N ILE A 28 -11.61 -19.86 0.14
CA ILE A 28 -11.53 -18.97 -1.02
C ILE A 28 -12.95 -18.43 -1.26
N HIS A 29 -13.46 -17.58 -0.36
CA HIS A 29 -14.83 -17.08 -0.43
C HIS A 29 -14.97 -15.97 -1.48
N ALA A 30 -15.18 -16.38 -2.71
CA ALA A 30 -16.07 -15.68 -3.61
C ALA A 30 -17.24 -16.63 -3.93
N GLN A 31 -18.35 -16.48 -3.21
CA GLN A 31 -19.60 -17.24 -3.40
C GLN A 31 -20.27 -17.08 -4.77
N ASN A 32 -19.62 -16.45 -5.75
CA ASN A 32 -20.04 -16.42 -7.17
C ASN A 32 -18.99 -16.99 -8.14
N SER A 33 -17.93 -17.62 -7.64
CA SER A 33 -17.01 -18.42 -8.46
C SER A 33 -16.89 -19.80 -7.83
N THR A 34 -17.53 -20.76 -8.46
CA THR A 34 -17.67 -22.18 -8.14
C THR A 34 -16.31 -22.88 -8.04
N TYR A 35 -15.51 -22.66 -7.00
CA TYR A 35 -14.22 -23.35 -6.89
C TYR A 35 -13.92 -23.73 -5.45
N GLU A 36 -14.47 -24.87 -5.04
CA GLU A 36 -13.91 -25.66 -3.95
C GLU A 36 -12.47 -26.04 -4.33
N PHE A 37 -11.53 -25.84 -3.40
CA PHE A 37 -10.15 -26.28 -3.55
C PHE A 37 -10.09 -27.79 -3.32
N ASP A 38 -10.63 -28.55 -4.27
CA ASP A 38 -10.26 -29.94 -4.45
C ASP A 38 -8.96 -29.93 -5.26
N GLY A 39 -7.92 -30.61 -4.80
CA GLY A 39 -6.50 -30.44 -5.18
C GLY A 39 -6.12 -30.67 -6.66
N ASN A 40 -7.07 -30.57 -7.59
CA ASN A 40 -6.95 -30.86 -9.02
C ASN A 40 -7.07 -29.61 -9.94
N ASN A 41 -7.23 -28.40 -9.40
CA ASN A 41 -7.28 -27.18 -10.22
C ASN A 41 -5.91 -26.49 -10.35
N GLU A 42 -5.08 -26.96 -11.30
CA GLU A 42 -3.72 -26.47 -11.59
C GLU A 42 -3.60 -24.97 -11.93
N ASN A 43 -4.71 -24.27 -12.20
CA ASN A 43 -4.70 -22.85 -12.56
C ASN A 43 -4.83 -21.89 -11.36
N LEU A 44 -5.31 -22.35 -10.19
CA LEU A 44 -5.46 -21.52 -8.98
C LEU A 44 -4.17 -21.43 -8.15
N GLY A 45 -3.29 -22.44 -8.23
CA GLY A 45 -2.04 -22.49 -7.49
C GLY A 45 -0.97 -21.48 -7.94
N LYS A 46 -1.16 -20.78 -9.08
CA LYS A 46 -0.13 -19.89 -9.64
C LYS A 46 -0.08 -18.48 -9.05
N ASP A 47 -1.13 -18.05 -8.34
CA ASP A 47 -1.24 -16.67 -7.83
C ASP A 47 -1.42 -16.57 -6.30
N LEU A 48 -1.44 -17.71 -5.61
CA LEU A 48 -1.45 -17.77 -4.15
C LEU A 48 -0.03 -17.68 -3.59
N ILE A 49 0.14 -16.84 -2.58
CA ILE A 49 1.42 -16.61 -1.92
C ILE A 49 1.25 -16.99 -0.45
N GLU A 50 2.12 -17.85 0.05
CA GLU A 50 2.14 -18.24 1.46
C GLU A 50 2.75 -17.11 2.31
N ILE A 51 2.07 -16.75 3.40
CA ILE A 51 2.49 -15.77 4.40
C ILE A 51 2.13 -16.26 5.81
N GLU A 52 2.55 -15.51 6.83
CA GLU A 52 2.23 -15.78 8.23
C GLU A 52 0.96 -15.00 8.65
N ASP A 53 0.05 -15.65 9.36
CA ASP A 53 -1.09 -15.01 10.01
C ASP A 53 -0.69 -14.42 11.39
N ILE A 54 -1.61 -13.69 12.02
CA ILE A 54 -1.37 -13.08 13.35
C ILE A 54 -1.05 -14.12 14.45
N TYR A 55 -1.37 -15.40 14.24
CA TYR A 55 -1.14 -16.50 15.18
C TYR A 55 0.17 -17.28 14.89
N GLY A 56 0.90 -16.92 13.82
CA GLY A 56 2.11 -17.61 13.40
C GLY A 56 1.90 -18.79 12.44
N ASN A 57 0.66 -19.05 12.03
CA ASN A 57 0.35 -20.12 11.08
C ASN A 57 0.58 -19.66 9.64
N LYS A 58 0.76 -20.64 8.75
CA LYS A 58 0.86 -20.40 7.31
C LYS A 58 -0.53 -20.25 6.71
N VAL A 59 -0.76 -19.13 6.04
CA VAL A 59 -1.99 -18.82 5.30
C VAL A 59 -1.66 -18.35 3.90
N TYR A 60 -2.63 -18.42 2.98
CA TYR A 60 -2.44 -17.93 1.62
C TYR A 60 -2.97 -16.51 1.47
N THR A 61 -2.36 -15.74 0.58
CA THR A 61 -2.83 -14.42 0.15
C THR A 61 -2.73 -14.28 -1.37
N SER A 62 -3.38 -13.26 -1.93
CA SER A 62 -3.23 -12.89 -3.34
C SER A 62 -2.11 -11.87 -3.53
N LYS A 63 -1.59 -11.71 -4.76
CA LYS A 63 -0.63 -10.65 -5.11
C LYS A 63 -1.12 -9.23 -4.76
N VAL A 64 -2.42 -8.97 -4.89
CA VAL A 64 -3.02 -7.67 -4.58
C VAL A 64 -2.99 -7.40 -3.08
N TRP A 65 -3.45 -8.37 -2.27
CA TRP A 65 -3.43 -8.25 -0.81
C TRP A 65 -2.02 -8.22 -0.25
N LEU A 66 -1.08 -8.98 -0.82
CA LEU A 66 0.33 -8.88 -0.48
C LEU A 66 0.87 -7.47 -0.73
N SER A 67 0.45 -6.81 -1.81
CA SER A 67 0.88 -5.43 -2.10
C SER A 67 0.36 -4.45 -1.03
N PHE A 68 -0.86 -4.64 -0.54
CA PHE A 68 -1.39 -3.85 0.58
C PHE A 68 -0.66 -4.16 1.88
N LEU A 69 -0.40 -5.42 2.20
CA LEU A 69 0.39 -5.82 3.36
C LEU A 69 1.77 -5.13 3.35
N ARG A 70 2.49 -5.19 2.22
CA ARG A 70 3.80 -4.53 2.07
C ARG A 70 3.70 -3.01 2.17
N TRP A 71 2.58 -2.42 1.72
CA TRP A 71 2.33 -0.99 1.88
C TRP A 71 2.18 -0.60 3.37
N PHE A 72 1.40 -1.36 4.15
CA PHE A 72 1.27 -1.14 5.59
C PHE A 72 2.61 -1.24 6.31
N GLU A 73 3.35 -2.34 6.08
CA GLU A 73 4.66 -2.56 6.70
C GLU A 73 5.68 -1.47 6.34
N LEU A 74 5.68 -1.02 5.08
CA LEU A 74 6.54 0.08 4.64
C LEU A 74 6.15 1.38 5.36
N TYR A 75 4.86 1.72 5.41
CA TYR A 75 4.37 2.93 6.04
C TYR A 75 4.74 2.97 7.53
N ILE A 76 4.48 1.88 8.26
CA ILE A 76 4.79 1.74 9.68
C ILE A 76 6.29 1.92 9.93
N ARG A 77 7.13 1.28 9.11
CA ARG A 77 8.58 1.38 9.22
C ARG A 77 9.12 2.79 8.95
N GLU A 78 8.47 3.56 8.08
CA GLU A 78 8.85 4.95 7.78
C GLU A 78 8.40 5.95 8.84
N ASN A 79 7.48 5.57 9.74
CA ASN A 79 6.94 6.40 10.82
C ASN A 79 7.02 5.69 12.19
N PRO A 80 8.23 5.34 12.66
CA PRO A 80 8.43 4.48 13.83
C PRO A 80 8.09 5.14 15.19
N GLU A 81 7.81 6.44 15.21
CA GLU A 81 7.45 7.19 16.42
C GLU A 81 6.02 6.95 16.91
N LYS A 82 5.20 6.28 16.09
CA LYS A 82 3.81 5.93 16.39
C LYS A 82 3.68 4.50 16.87
N GLU A 83 2.70 4.27 17.74
CA GLU A 83 2.27 2.93 18.10
C GLU A 83 1.17 2.49 17.12
N TYR A 84 1.38 1.34 16.48
CA TYR A 84 0.40 0.71 15.59
C TYR A 84 -0.09 -0.58 16.20
N ILE A 85 -1.41 -0.78 16.22
CA ILE A 85 -2.05 -1.94 16.80
C ILE A 85 -2.86 -2.65 15.72
N ASP A 86 -2.72 -3.97 15.61
CA ASP A 86 -3.56 -4.81 14.77
C ASP A 86 -4.59 -5.52 15.64
N ALA A 87 -5.84 -5.09 15.49
CA ALA A 87 -7.03 -5.59 16.16
C ALA A 87 -7.99 -6.33 15.21
N THR A 88 -7.46 -6.91 14.14
CA THR A 88 -8.24 -7.65 13.15
C THR A 88 -8.70 -9.02 13.67
N GLU A 89 -8.10 -9.56 14.75
CA GLU A 89 -8.42 -10.87 15.36
C GLU A 89 -8.32 -12.07 14.39
N GLY A 90 -7.68 -11.87 13.24
CA GLY A 90 -7.37 -12.87 12.25
C GLY A 90 -6.52 -12.27 11.12
N GLY A 91 -6.27 -13.07 10.09
CA GLY A 91 -5.62 -12.61 8.87
C GLY A 91 -4.09 -12.51 8.95
N ALA A 92 -3.52 -11.90 7.92
CA ALA A 92 -2.10 -11.69 7.70
C ALA A 92 -1.46 -10.86 8.83
N LYS A 93 -0.30 -11.30 9.27
CA LYS A 93 0.51 -10.55 10.22
C LYS A 93 1.13 -9.32 9.57
N ILE A 94 0.69 -8.13 9.96
CA ILE A 94 1.28 -6.87 9.55
C ILE A 94 2.53 -6.61 10.39
N LYS A 95 3.73 -6.65 9.79
CA LYS A 95 4.96 -6.40 10.55
C LYS A 95 5.04 -4.95 11.03
N GLY A 96 5.43 -4.81 12.30
CA GLY A 96 5.57 -3.52 12.99
C GLY A 96 4.30 -3.06 13.72
N THR A 97 3.25 -3.88 13.76
CA THR A 97 2.11 -3.69 14.66
C THR A 97 2.26 -4.53 15.93
N ASN A 98 1.61 -4.08 17.01
CA ASN A 98 1.32 -4.87 18.20
C ASN A 98 -0.02 -5.58 17.99
N ILE A 99 -0.10 -6.88 18.23
CA ILE A 99 -1.35 -7.64 18.14
C ILE A 99 -2.12 -7.49 19.45
N MET A 100 -3.40 -7.12 19.36
CA MET A 100 -4.31 -6.92 20.50
C MET A 100 -5.74 -7.15 20.03
N THR A 101 -6.60 -7.78 20.82
CA THR A 101 -8.02 -7.90 20.45
C THR A 101 -8.69 -6.53 20.38
N LEU A 102 -9.77 -6.40 19.62
CA LEU A 102 -10.53 -5.14 19.57
C LEU A 102 -11.05 -4.79 20.97
N ASN A 103 -11.50 -5.79 21.73
CA ASN A 103 -12.02 -5.58 23.08
C ASN A 103 -10.93 -5.03 24.02
N GLU A 104 -9.73 -5.63 24.02
CA GLU A 104 -8.60 -5.12 24.81
C GLU A 104 -8.20 -3.70 24.38
N ALA A 105 -8.23 -3.40 23.07
CA ALA A 105 -7.91 -2.07 22.58
C ALA A 105 -8.93 -1.02 23.02
N ILE A 106 -10.23 -1.35 23.01
CA ILE A 106 -11.30 -0.48 23.50
C ILE A 106 -11.13 -0.25 25.00
N GLU A 107 -10.97 -1.31 25.79
CA GLU A 107 -10.81 -1.21 27.24
C GLU A 107 -9.58 -0.37 27.63
N LYS A 108 -8.49 -0.48 26.87
CA LYS A 108 -7.24 0.21 27.15
C LYS A 108 -7.22 1.67 26.69
N TYR A 109 -7.77 1.99 25.51
CA TYR A 109 -7.57 3.29 24.87
C TYR A 109 -8.85 4.12 24.72
N CYS A 110 -10.03 3.51 24.77
CA CYS A 110 -11.32 4.19 24.61
C CYS A 110 -12.01 4.45 25.97
N THR A 111 -11.25 4.93 26.96
CA THR A 111 -11.70 5.09 28.35
C THR A 111 -12.46 6.40 28.61
N GLU A 112 -12.41 7.35 27.69
CA GLU A 112 -13.03 8.66 27.82
C GLU A 112 -14.00 8.94 26.66
N GLU A 113 -15.13 9.58 26.97
CA GLU A 113 -16.06 10.03 25.95
C GLU A 113 -15.53 11.31 25.30
N ILE A 114 -15.37 11.29 23.97
CA ILE A 114 -14.85 12.41 23.21
C ILE A 114 -16.00 13.12 22.50
N ASN A 115 -16.24 14.39 22.84
CA ASN A 115 -17.15 15.23 22.06
C ASN A 115 -16.48 15.69 20.77
N ILE A 116 -16.61 14.88 19.72
CA ILE A 116 -16.02 15.15 18.39
C ILE A 116 -16.57 16.45 17.82
N ALA A 117 -17.87 16.72 17.98
CA ALA A 117 -18.50 17.91 17.42
C ALA A 117 -17.91 19.21 17.99
N GLU A 118 -17.61 19.23 19.29
CA GLU A 118 -16.92 20.36 19.92
C GLU A 118 -15.48 20.50 19.44
N ARG A 119 -14.72 19.40 19.35
CA ARG A 119 -13.35 19.44 18.84
C ARG A 119 -13.29 19.97 17.40
N LEU A 120 -14.23 19.56 16.54
CA LEU A 120 -14.31 20.03 15.15
C LEU A 120 -14.64 21.52 15.03
N LYS A 121 -15.45 22.08 15.95
CA LYS A 121 -15.75 23.53 15.95
C LYS A 121 -14.51 24.39 16.21
N ASN A 122 -13.54 23.85 16.95
CA ASN A 122 -12.29 24.54 17.30
C ASN A 122 -11.19 24.36 16.26
N ILE A 123 -11.42 23.57 15.19
CA ILE A 123 -10.49 23.46 14.08
C ILE A 123 -10.65 24.70 13.20
N ASP A 124 -9.65 25.58 13.24
CA ASP A 124 -9.59 26.72 12.33
C ASP A 124 -9.50 26.21 10.88
N SER A 125 -10.53 26.54 10.10
CA SER A 125 -10.69 26.14 8.70
C SER A 125 -9.76 26.92 7.76
N SER A 126 -9.06 27.95 8.27
CA SER A 126 -8.13 28.78 7.50
C SER A 126 -6.68 28.33 7.61
N ASN A 127 -6.40 27.04 7.37
CA ASN A 127 -5.03 26.55 7.39
C ASN A 127 -4.29 26.93 6.08
N SER A 128 -3.98 28.22 5.95
CA SER A 128 -3.29 28.82 4.80
C SER A 128 -1.98 28.11 4.47
N GLU A 129 -1.27 27.63 5.48
CA GLU A 129 -0.01 26.89 5.35
C GLU A 129 -0.19 25.54 4.63
N LEU A 130 -1.29 24.82 4.90
CA LEU A 130 -1.61 23.57 4.20
C LEU A 130 -1.90 23.83 2.72
N VAL A 131 -2.67 24.88 2.42
CA VAL A 131 -2.98 25.28 1.04
C VAL A 131 -1.69 25.66 0.28
N GLU A 132 -0.76 26.35 0.94
CA GLU A 132 0.55 26.67 0.37
C GLU A 132 1.39 25.41 0.11
N LYS A 133 1.47 24.49 1.07
CA LYS A 133 2.21 23.21 0.93
C LYS A 133 1.65 22.36 -0.20
N ILE A 134 0.31 22.26 -0.31
CA ILE A 134 -0.36 21.54 -1.40
C ILE A 134 -0.06 22.22 -2.73
N THR A 135 -0.20 23.54 -2.81
CA THR A 135 0.06 24.32 -4.02
C THR A 135 1.51 24.17 -4.50
N TYR A 136 2.47 24.22 -3.58
CA TYR A 136 3.89 24.00 -3.87
C TYR A 136 4.15 22.59 -4.40
N SER A 137 3.56 21.58 -3.75
CA SER A 137 3.70 20.18 -4.15
C SER A 137 3.11 19.91 -5.54
N LEU A 138 1.93 20.47 -5.82
CA LEU A 138 1.29 20.41 -7.14
C LEU A 138 2.18 21.05 -8.22
N ARG A 139 2.79 22.20 -7.93
CA ARG A 139 3.74 22.85 -8.84
C ARG A 139 4.95 21.96 -9.12
N LYS A 140 5.53 21.34 -8.08
CA LYS A 140 6.65 20.39 -8.25
C LYS A 140 6.27 19.17 -9.08
N LEU A 141 5.09 18.60 -8.85
CA LEU A 141 4.58 17.48 -9.66
C LEU A 141 4.38 17.87 -11.14
N GLN A 142 3.89 19.09 -11.41
CA GLN A 142 3.78 19.60 -12.78
C GLN A 142 5.14 19.75 -13.45
N GLU A 143 6.15 20.25 -12.74
CA GLU A 143 7.51 20.35 -13.27
C GLU A 143 8.14 18.97 -13.52
N LEU A 144 7.96 18.02 -12.59
CA LEU A 144 8.39 16.63 -12.79
C LEU A 144 7.74 16.01 -14.03
N LYS A 145 6.44 16.23 -14.23
CA LYS A 145 5.72 15.76 -15.43
C LYS A 145 6.34 16.31 -16.71
N LYS A 146 6.67 17.61 -16.75
CA LYS A 146 7.36 18.23 -17.91
C LYS A 146 8.73 17.58 -18.14
N GLY A 147 9.48 17.34 -17.05
CA GLY A 147 10.75 16.62 -17.08
C GLY A 147 10.64 15.23 -17.69
N LEU A 148 9.67 14.43 -17.23
CA LEU A 148 9.40 13.08 -17.73
C LEU A 148 9.05 13.08 -19.23
N ILE A 149 8.25 14.04 -19.69
CA ILE A 149 7.95 14.19 -21.12
C ILE A 149 9.23 14.47 -21.93
N LYS A 150 10.12 15.33 -21.43
CA LYS A 150 11.39 15.64 -22.08
C LYS A 150 12.31 14.43 -22.13
N VAL A 151 12.41 13.67 -21.04
CA VAL A 151 13.17 12.42 -20.97
C VAL A 151 12.61 11.43 -22.00
N LYS A 152 11.29 11.20 -22.02
CA LYS A 152 10.63 10.32 -23.01
C LYS A 152 10.98 10.69 -24.44
N LYS A 153 10.91 11.98 -24.81
CA LYS A 153 11.28 12.46 -26.16
C LYS A 153 12.74 12.17 -26.49
N LYS A 154 13.66 12.44 -25.56
CA LYS A 154 15.09 12.16 -25.75
C LYS A 154 15.36 10.66 -25.89
N SER A 155 14.73 9.82 -25.06
CA SER A 155 14.87 8.37 -25.14
C SER A 155 14.40 7.82 -26.48
N ILE A 156 13.26 8.29 -27.00
CA ILE A 156 12.76 7.89 -28.34
C ILE A 156 13.76 8.30 -29.43
N SER A 157 14.29 9.51 -29.37
CA SER A 157 15.31 9.96 -30.33
C SER A 157 16.59 9.14 -30.23
N GLY A 158 17.04 8.80 -29.02
CA GLY A 158 18.20 7.96 -28.79
C GLY A 158 18.04 6.56 -29.40
N ILE A 159 16.86 5.95 -29.22
CA ILE A 159 16.53 4.66 -29.87
C ILE A 159 16.60 4.79 -31.39
N LYS A 160 16.07 5.87 -31.97
CA LYS A 160 16.11 6.11 -33.42
C LYS A 160 17.55 6.24 -33.95
N PHE A 161 18.40 7.00 -33.26
CA PHE A 161 19.80 7.16 -33.64
C PHE A 161 20.59 5.84 -33.51
N SER A 162 20.36 5.10 -32.42
CA SER A 162 20.99 3.79 -32.21
C SER A 162 20.63 2.80 -33.32
N LYS A 163 19.35 2.74 -33.73
CA LYS A 163 18.92 1.92 -34.87
C LYS A 163 19.62 2.31 -36.18
N LYS A 164 19.70 3.60 -36.49
CA LYS A 164 20.43 4.08 -37.69
C LYS A 164 21.91 3.73 -37.67
N MET A 165 22.57 3.85 -36.51
CA MET A 165 23.97 3.44 -36.37
C MET A 165 24.17 1.93 -36.58
N LEU A 166 23.24 1.11 -36.08
CA LEU A 166 23.27 -0.33 -36.30
C LEU A 166 23.06 -0.71 -37.77
N GLU A 167 22.15 -0.03 -38.47
CA GLU A 167 21.95 -0.20 -39.91
C GLU A 167 23.23 0.17 -40.68
N TYR A 168 23.78 1.37 -40.43
CA TYR A 168 25.02 1.81 -41.06
C TYR A 168 26.19 0.83 -40.82
N TYR A 169 26.36 0.35 -39.58
CA TYR A 169 27.39 -0.63 -39.26
C TYR A 169 27.18 -1.94 -40.03
N ARG A 170 25.95 -2.44 -40.15
CA ARG A 170 25.64 -3.67 -40.91
C ARG A 170 25.93 -3.51 -42.40
N ASP A 171 25.53 -2.38 -42.99
CA ASP A 171 25.71 -2.11 -44.42
C ASP A 171 27.20 -2.02 -44.79
N ASN A 172 28.02 -1.42 -43.92
CA ASN A 172 29.47 -1.27 -44.16
C ASN A 172 30.30 -2.48 -43.73
N LYS A 173 29.77 -3.39 -42.90
CA LYS A 173 30.45 -4.64 -42.53
C LYS A 173 30.45 -5.67 -43.66
N ASN A 174 29.55 -5.54 -44.64
CA ASN A 174 29.47 -6.41 -45.81
C ASN A 174 30.30 -5.92 -47.01
N MET A 175 31.07 -4.83 -46.86
CA MET A 175 31.92 -4.23 -47.91
C MET A 175 33.43 -4.44 -47.70
N ILE A 176 33.82 -5.20 -46.67
CA ILE A 176 35.20 -5.64 -46.37
C ILE A 176 35.20 -7.16 -46.35
#